data_AF-A0A5J4NW42-F1
#
_entry.id   AF-A0A5J4NW42-F1
#
_cell.length_a   1.000
_cell.length_b   1.000
_cell.length_c   1.000
_cell.angle_alpha   90.00
_cell.angle_beta   90.00
_cell.angle_gamma   90.00
#
_symmetry.space_group_name_H-M   'P 1'
#
loop_
_entity.id
_entity.type
_entity.pdbx_description
1 polymer ?
#
loop_
_entity_poly.entity_id
_entity_poly.type
_entity_poly.pdbx_seq_one_letter_code
_entity_poly.pdbx_strand_id
1 'polypeptide(L)'
;MHLHRSTNETGVNSPPVILQTIPITCREELTIDGDSDNHKPSEVTPVKIMSASNSSLLRLISDTFSIRGVPRLSRGPRFLRGLWLCFVISMTVGLCLTSYYLVQDYLLYDVAVNVHVALDAHSPFPALTVCHHHPFSAQAYEMWRQGKMLSPNTFNRRMRNLTQYYLDRKQIDLAEHLYHYDSVSIYYQNILTEDAYRLGHNTSIFLNCIRRVKQSLEIEDDCTRLEGFQIRQFSHHTFFNCHTLEPKDQKDAEATDMLALIVSLGPKPDYRSEEQAFLIDLFEMARGLR
;
A
#
# COMPACT_ATOMS: atom_id res chain seq x y z
N MET A 1 17.42 33.44 -8.97
CA MET A 1 16.70 33.30 -7.69
C MET A 1 16.76 31.84 -7.30
N HIS A 2 17.26 31.54 -6.10
CA HIS A 2 17.75 30.23 -5.68
C HIS A 2 16.72 29.10 -5.81
N LEU A 3 17.12 28.02 -6.48
CA LEU A 3 16.42 26.72 -6.54
C LEU A 3 16.84 25.89 -5.32
N HIS A 4 15.90 25.60 -4.43
CA HIS A 4 16.02 24.50 -3.47
C HIS A 4 15.21 23.30 -4.00
N ARG A 5 15.94 22.26 -4.39
CA ARG A 5 15.42 20.93 -4.72
C ARG A 5 15.32 20.15 -3.41
N SER A 6 14.10 19.88 -2.95
CA SER A 6 13.84 18.98 -1.83
C SER A 6 13.29 17.67 -2.40
N THR A 7 14.09 16.62 -2.33
CA THR A 7 13.68 15.22 -2.53
C THR A 7 13.27 14.67 -1.17
N ASN A 8 11.96 14.49 -0.96
CA ASN A 8 11.41 13.73 0.15
C ASN A 8 10.49 12.66 -0.44
N GLU A 9 11.07 11.48 -0.72
CA GLU A 9 10.31 10.25 -0.89
C GLU A 9 10.07 9.68 0.51
N THR A 10 8.88 9.90 1.07
CA THR A 10 8.42 9.20 2.27
C THR A 10 7.57 8.02 1.86
N GLY A 11 8.08 6.84 2.20
CA GLY A 11 7.50 5.54 1.93
C GLY A 11 6.07 5.38 2.41
N VAL A 12 5.35 4.61 1.61
CA VAL A 12 4.01 4.08 1.89
C VAL A 12 4.12 3.12 3.07
N ASN A 13 3.67 3.54 4.24
CA ASN A 13 3.47 2.66 5.39
C ASN A 13 2.26 1.76 5.12
N SER A 14 2.55 0.58 4.60
CA SER A 14 1.62 -0.55 4.56
C SER A 14 1.42 -1.11 5.99
N PRO A 15 0.24 -1.67 6.33
CA PRO A 15 -0.02 -2.19 7.66
C PRO A 15 0.91 -3.37 8.00
N PRO A 16 1.23 -3.61 9.28
CA PRO A 16 2.14 -4.67 9.68
C PRO A 16 1.53 -6.05 9.39
N VAL A 17 2.13 -6.79 8.47
CA VAL A 17 1.89 -8.23 8.31
C VAL A 17 2.54 -8.91 9.51
N ILE A 18 1.72 -9.48 10.39
CA ILE A 18 2.17 -10.33 11.49
C ILE A 18 2.71 -11.63 10.88
N LEU A 19 4.01 -11.70 10.65
CA LEU A 19 4.71 -12.95 10.32
C LEU A 19 4.73 -13.85 11.56
N GLN A 20 3.84 -14.82 11.60
CA GLN A 20 3.92 -15.90 12.57
C GLN A 20 4.92 -16.94 12.04
N THR A 21 6.20 -16.79 12.40
CA THR A 21 7.20 -17.84 12.21
C THR A 21 6.88 -19.01 13.14
N ILE A 22 6.45 -20.13 12.56
CA ILE A 22 6.29 -21.41 13.26
C ILE A 22 7.70 -22.05 13.37
N PRO A 23 8.26 -22.26 14.56
CA PRO A 23 9.51 -22.99 14.70
C PRO A 23 9.26 -24.48 14.48
N ILE A 24 9.89 -25.06 13.45
CA ILE A 24 9.98 -26.51 13.28
C ILE A 24 10.99 -27.01 14.31
N THR A 25 10.51 -27.51 15.45
CA THR A 25 11.30 -28.21 16.46
C THR A 25 11.60 -29.63 15.99
N CYS A 26 12.83 -29.87 15.53
CA CYS A 26 13.38 -31.23 15.44
C CYS A 26 13.85 -31.66 16.83
N ARG A 27 13.06 -32.53 17.45
CA ARG A 27 13.32 -33.26 18.69
C ARG A 27 14.28 -34.42 18.40
N GLU A 28 15.47 -34.40 18.99
CA GLU A 28 16.31 -35.60 19.16
C GLU A 28 16.53 -35.83 20.66
N GLU A 29 15.84 -36.84 21.18
CA GLU A 29 16.10 -37.46 22.48
C GLU A 29 17.39 -38.27 22.37
N LEU A 30 18.42 -37.90 23.14
CA LEU A 30 19.51 -38.81 23.50
C LEU A 30 19.51 -39.00 25.01
N THR A 31 18.94 -40.13 25.42
CA THR A 31 19.09 -40.75 26.72
C THR A 31 20.54 -41.18 26.94
N ILE A 32 21.14 -40.77 28.05
CA ILE A 32 22.37 -41.37 28.59
C ILE A 32 22.04 -41.79 30.03
N ASP A 33 21.84 -43.09 30.21
CA ASP A 33 21.86 -43.78 31.49
C ASP A 33 23.29 -44.23 31.82
N GLY A 34 23.64 -44.16 33.10
CA GLY A 34 24.44 -45.21 33.75
C GLY A 34 25.95 -45.04 33.87
N ASP A 35 26.36 -44.44 34.99
CA ASP A 35 27.18 -45.06 36.05
C ASP A 35 28.69 -45.41 35.85
N SER A 36 29.43 -45.02 36.89
CA SER A 36 30.66 -45.58 37.49
C SER A 36 32.07 -45.38 36.91
N ASP A 37 32.85 -44.70 37.78
CA ASP A 37 34.21 -45.00 38.24
C ASP A 37 35.48 -44.57 37.47
N ASN A 38 36.13 -43.55 38.06
CA ASN A 38 37.54 -43.50 38.48
C ASN A 38 38.60 -44.27 37.66
N HIS A 39 39.31 -43.59 36.75
CA HIS A 39 40.77 -43.80 36.63
C HIS A 39 41.54 -42.61 36.03
N LYS A 40 42.81 -42.57 36.47
CA LYS A 40 43.84 -41.51 36.52
C LYS A 40 44.39 -41.07 35.14
N PRO A 41 44.99 -39.85 34.99
CA PRO A 41 45.28 -39.28 33.67
C PRO A 41 46.68 -39.61 33.10
N SER A 42 46.70 -39.70 31.77
CA SER A 42 47.72 -39.29 30.77
C SER A 42 49.06 -40.02 30.67
N GLU A 43 49.29 -40.61 29.48
CA GLU A 43 50.62 -40.63 28.83
C GLU A 43 50.46 -40.53 27.30
N VAL A 44 51.06 -39.50 26.70
CA VAL A 44 51.08 -39.19 25.26
C VAL A 44 52.35 -39.77 24.67
N THR A 45 52.25 -40.56 23.60
CA THR A 45 53.40 -40.90 22.73
C THR A 45 53.12 -40.52 21.27
N PRO A 46 54.11 -39.96 20.55
CA PRO A 46 53.89 -39.38 19.22
C PRO A 46 53.90 -40.45 18.12
N VAL A 47 52.91 -40.37 17.23
CA VAL A 47 52.79 -41.21 16.03
C VAL A 47 53.77 -40.71 14.96
N LYS A 48 54.73 -41.56 14.57
CA LYS A 48 55.60 -41.37 13.39
C LYS A 48 54.76 -41.40 12.11
N ILE A 49 54.71 -40.28 11.39
CA ILE A 49 54.14 -40.21 10.04
C ILE A 49 55.22 -40.69 9.04
N MET A 50 55.12 -41.95 8.59
CA MET A 50 55.87 -42.45 7.43
C MET A 50 55.03 -42.25 6.17
N SER A 51 55.66 -41.68 5.14
CA SER A 51 55.09 -41.37 3.83
C SER A 51 54.46 -42.61 3.19
N ALA A 52 53.13 -42.59 3.07
CA ALA A 52 52.36 -43.63 2.43
C ALA A 52 52.40 -43.45 0.90
N SER A 53 52.89 -44.47 0.19
CA SER A 53 52.62 -44.72 -1.23
C SER A 53 51.13 -44.49 -1.53
N ASN A 54 50.79 -43.99 -2.72
CA ASN A 54 49.41 -43.64 -3.13
C ASN A 54 48.37 -44.75 -2.81
N SER A 55 48.79 -46.02 -2.80
CA SER A 55 47.94 -47.17 -2.43
C SER A 55 47.66 -47.30 -0.93
N SER A 56 48.62 -46.95 -0.08
CA SER A 56 48.49 -46.90 1.39
C SER A 56 47.70 -45.69 1.87
N LEU A 57 47.81 -44.55 1.18
CA LEU A 57 47.04 -43.34 1.48
C LEU A 57 45.55 -43.52 1.14
N LEU A 58 45.24 -44.12 0.00
CA LEU A 58 43.86 -44.44 -0.39
C LEU A 58 43.21 -45.47 0.55
N ARG A 59 43.98 -46.43 1.09
CA ARG A 59 43.51 -47.38 2.10
C ARG A 59 43.18 -46.69 3.42
N LEU A 60 44.07 -45.81 3.88
CA LEU A 60 43.87 -45.04 5.10
C LEU A 60 42.65 -44.12 4.97
N ILE A 61 42.55 -43.37 3.87
CA ILE A 61 41.40 -42.49 3.56
C ILE A 61 40.10 -43.30 3.49
N SER A 62 40.14 -44.46 2.84
CA SER A 62 38.98 -45.34 2.70
C SER A 62 38.47 -45.95 4.01
N ASP A 63 39.33 -46.06 5.02
CA ASP A 63 38.97 -46.60 6.34
C ASP A 63 38.69 -45.49 7.37
N THR A 64 39.12 -44.25 7.11
CA THR A 64 38.95 -43.12 8.04
C THR A 64 37.79 -42.20 7.65
N PHE A 65 37.41 -42.13 6.36
CA PHE A 65 36.29 -41.30 5.91
C PHE A 65 34.93 -41.98 6.15
N SER A 66 34.01 -41.26 6.79
CA SER A 66 32.61 -41.68 7.05
C SER A 66 31.73 -41.77 5.79
N ILE A 67 32.32 -41.56 4.60
CA ILE A 67 31.57 -41.56 3.33
C ILE A 67 31.18 -42.99 2.99
N ARG A 68 29.87 -43.25 2.99
CA ARG A 68 29.28 -44.55 2.64
C ARG A 68 29.73 -44.97 1.23
N GLY A 69 30.37 -46.13 1.13
CA GLY A 69 30.82 -46.73 -0.14
C GLY A 69 32.32 -46.63 -0.41
N VAL A 70 33.06 -45.71 0.23
CA VAL A 70 34.52 -45.60 0.07
C VAL A 70 35.28 -46.82 0.62
N PRO A 71 34.92 -47.41 1.79
CA PRO A 71 35.53 -48.66 2.29
C PRO A 71 35.50 -49.85 1.30
N ARG A 72 34.51 -49.87 0.39
CA ARG A 72 34.32 -50.94 -0.60
C ARG A 72 35.18 -50.75 -1.85
N LEU A 73 35.68 -49.55 -2.09
CA LEU A 73 36.59 -49.22 -3.20
C LEU A 73 37.98 -49.87 -3.01
N SER A 74 38.38 -50.10 -1.76
CA SER A 74 39.71 -50.63 -1.40
C SER A 74 39.77 -52.16 -1.34
N ARG A 75 38.68 -52.83 -0.93
CA ARG A 75 38.69 -54.27 -0.54
C ARG A 75 38.16 -55.27 -1.59
N GLY A 76 37.50 -54.84 -2.68
CA GLY A 76 36.87 -55.74 -3.67
C GLY A 76 37.75 -56.15 -4.88
N PRO A 77 37.28 -57.05 -5.79
CA PRO A 77 37.95 -57.36 -7.06
C PRO A 77 37.83 -56.21 -8.08
N ARG A 78 38.69 -56.19 -9.13
CA ARG A 78 38.83 -55.05 -10.07
C ARG A 78 37.51 -54.55 -10.69
N PHE A 79 36.63 -55.47 -11.08
CA PHE A 79 35.31 -55.14 -11.64
C PHE A 79 34.37 -54.46 -10.61
N LEU A 80 34.30 -55.01 -9.39
CA LEU A 80 33.48 -54.44 -8.31
C LEU A 80 33.98 -53.04 -7.90
N ARG A 81 35.30 -52.81 -7.92
CA ARG A 81 35.87 -51.48 -7.63
C ARG A 81 35.43 -50.43 -8.64
N GLY A 82 35.40 -50.78 -9.92
CA GLY A 82 34.90 -49.90 -10.99
C GLY A 82 33.43 -49.56 -10.81
N LEU A 83 32.61 -50.54 -10.45
CA LEU A 83 31.17 -50.34 -10.18
C LEU A 83 30.94 -49.44 -8.94
N TRP A 84 31.67 -49.68 -7.85
CA TRP A 84 31.60 -48.83 -6.65
C TRP A 84 32.11 -47.41 -6.92
N LEU A 85 33.16 -47.25 -7.73
CA LEU A 85 33.66 -45.94 -8.13
C LEU A 85 32.62 -45.17 -8.95
N CYS A 86 32.02 -45.82 -9.95
CA CYS A 86 30.95 -45.23 -10.77
C CYS A 86 29.75 -44.82 -9.91
N PHE A 87 29.37 -45.67 -8.94
CA PHE A 87 28.29 -45.37 -8.01
C PHE A 87 28.58 -44.15 -7.13
N VAL A 88 29.78 -44.09 -6.52
CA VAL A 88 30.19 -42.95 -5.69
C VAL A 88 30.24 -41.66 -6.51
N ILE A 89 30.83 -41.69 -7.71
CA ILE A 89 30.88 -40.54 -8.62
C ILE A 89 29.46 -40.09 -8.99
N SER A 90 28.58 -41.02 -9.36
CA SER A 90 27.19 -40.72 -9.71
C SER A 90 26.44 -40.05 -8.57
N MET A 91 26.63 -40.53 -7.33
CA MET A 91 25.99 -39.95 -6.15
C MET A 91 26.57 -38.56 -5.80
N THR A 92 27.88 -38.38 -5.95
CA THR A 92 28.52 -37.06 -5.74
C THR A 92 28.06 -36.03 -6.76
N VAL A 93 27.98 -36.40 -8.05
CA VAL A 93 27.47 -35.50 -9.10
C VAL A 93 26.00 -35.16 -8.85
N GLY A 94 25.18 -36.15 -8.47
CA GLY A 94 23.79 -35.93 -8.10
C GLY A 94 23.65 -34.92 -6.95
N LEU A 95 24.46 -35.07 -5.90
CA LEU A 95 24.48 -34.15 -4.76
C LEU A 95 24.89 -32.72 -5.15
N CYS A 96 25.94 -32.57 -5.98
CA CYS A 96 26.37 -31.25 -6.44
C CYS A 96 25.30 -30.56 -7.29
N LEU A 97 24.63 -31.30 -8.19
CA LEU A 97 23.56 -30.77 -9.03
C LEU A 97 22.34 -30.33 -8.22
N THR A 98 21.86 -31.17 -7.30
CA THR A 98 20.71 -30.81 -6.45
C THR A 98 21.02 -29.64 -5.53
N SER A 99 22.24 -29.59 -4.99
CA SER A 99 22.70 -28.48 -4.16
C SER A 99 22.80 -27.17 -4.97
N TYR A 100 23.28 -27.23 -6.22
CA TYR A 100 23.30 -26.08 -7.12
C TYR A 100 21.90 -25.54 -7.39
N TYR A 101 20.94 -26.41 -7.74
CA TYR A 101 19.55 -25.99 -7.98
C TYR A 101 18.92 -25.40 -6.72
N LEU A 102 19.14 -26.00 -5.55
CA LEU A 102 18.59 -25.50 -4.29
C LEU A 102 19.17 -24.12 -3.93
N VAL A 103 20.44 -23.86 -4.21
CA VAL A 103 21.05 -22.53 -4.05
C VAL A 103 20.48 -21.53 -5.05
N GLN A 104 20.28 -21.93 -6.30
CA GLN A 104 19.64 -21.06 -7.30
C GLN A 104 18.22 -20.69 -6.89
N ASP A 105 17.41 -21.67 -6.49
CA ASP A 105 16.03 -21.46 -6.01
C ASP A 105 16.01 -20.57 -4.77
N TYR A 106 16.97 -20.75 -3.85
CA TYR A 106 17.13 -19.88 -2.69
C TYR A 106 17.48 -18.43 -3.08
N LEU A 107 18.37 -18.24 -4.06
CA LEU A 107 18.79 -16.92 -4.55
C LEU A 107 17.74 -16.26 -5.46
N LEU A 108 16.74 -16.99 -5.93
CA LEU A 108 15.57 -16.42 -6.60
C LEU A 108 14.63 -15.70 -5.63
N TYR A 109 14.79 -15.92 -4.32
CA TYR A 109 13.97 -15.30 -3.27
C TYR A 109 12.47 -15.40 -3.54
N ASP A 110 12.02 -16.56 -4.05
CA ASP A 110 10.61 -16.76 -4.32
C ASP A 110 9.83 -16.81 -2.99
N VAL A 111 8.72 -16.08 -2.94
CA VAL A 111 7.90 -15.92 -1.74
C VAL A 111 6.48 -16.38 -2.03
N ALA A 112 6.03 -17.39 -1.28
CA ALA A 112 4.64 -17.82 -1.32
C ALA A 112 3.80 -16.90 -0.42
N VAL A 113 2.93 -16.09 -1.02
CA VAL A 113 1.97 -15.26 -0.27
C VAL A 113 0.74 -16.08 0.05
N ASN A 114 0.46 -16.27 1.35
CA ASN A 114 -0.74 -16.95 1.82
C ASN A 114 -1.79 -15.92 2.23
N VAL A 115 -2.86 -15.79 1.45
CA VAL A 115 -3.96 -14.84 1.71
C VAL A 115 -5.07 -15.56 2.46
N HIS A 116 -5.30 -15.14 3.70
CA HIS A 116 -6.44 -15.60 4.51
C HIS A 116 -7.38 -14.44 4.79
N VAL A 117 -8.69 -14.72 4.79
CA VAL A 117 -9.71 -13.75 5.20
C VAL A 117 -10.11 -14.08 6.62
N ALA A 118 -9.72 -13.21 7.57
CA ALA A 118 -10.19 -13.28 8.94
C ALA A 118 -11.53 -12.55 9.04
N LEU A 119 -12.63 -13.31 9.10
CA LEU A 119 -14.00 -12.76 9.09
C LEU A 119 -14.35 -11.97 10.37
N ASP A 120 -13.72 -12.32 11.50
CA ASP A 120 -14.00 -11.71 12.81
C ASP A 120 -12.85 -10.81 13.30
N ALA A 121 -11.96 -10.38 12.41
CA ALA A 121 -10.90 -9.46 12.79
C ALA A 121 -11.45 -8.05 12.98
N HIS A 122 -11.41 -7.56 14.23
CA HIS A 122 -11.78 -6.18 14.52
C HIS A 122 -10.82 -5.21 13.86
N SER A 123 -11.33 -4.35 12.97
CA SER A 123 -10.54 -3.36 12.25
C SER A 123 -10.93 -1.95 12.70
N PRO A 124 -9.96 -1.03 12.88
CA PRO A 124 -10.24 0.33 13.29
C PRO A 124 -11.12 1.04 12.24
N PHE A 125 -12.09 1.82 12.73
CA PHE A 125 -13.00 2.58 11.88
C PHE A 125 -12.24 3.58 11.01
N PRO A 126 -12.48 3.61 9.68
CA PRO A 126 -11.72 4.44 8.76
C PRO A 126 -12.16 5.91 8.79
N ALA A 127 -11.33 6.78 8.22
CA ALA A 127 -11.73 8.14 7.90
C ALA A 127 -12.71 8.16 6.70
N LEU A 128 -13.78 8.94 6.80
CA LEU A 128 -14.80 9.09 5.77
C LEU A 128 -14.73 10.47 5.13
N THR A 129 -14.35 10.54 3.86
CA THR A 129 -14.34 11.79 3.09
C THR A 129 -15.59 11.92 2.24
N VAL A 130 -16.29 13.05 2.38
CA VAL A 130 -17.49 13.41 1.64
C VAL A 130 -17.23 14.69 0.83
N CYS A 131 -17.52 14.62 -0.46
CA CYS A 131 -17.45 15.75 -1.39
C CYS A 131 -18.78 15.87 -2.12
N HIS A 132 -19.29 17.10 -2.28
CA HIS A 132 -20.51 17.31 -3.06
C HIS A 132 -20.24 17.31 -4.55
N HIS A 133 -21.05 16.58 -5.30
CA HIS A 133 -21.09 16.70 -6.76
C HIS A 133 -21.48 18.10 -7.21
N HIS A 134 -22.33 18.84 -6.47
CA HIS A 134 -22.53 20.25 -6.76
C HIS A 134 -21.60 21.07 -5.86
N PRO A 135 -20.54 21.72 -6.39
CA PRO A 135 -19.51 22.32 -5.55
C PRO A 135 -19.97 23.59 -4.82
N PHE A 136 -21.03 24.26 -5.30
CA PHE A 136 -21.41 25.59 -4.83
C PHE A 136 -22.47 25.57 -3.72
N SER A 137 -22.23 26.32 -2.66
CA SER A 137 -23.16 26.49 -1.54
C SER A 137 -24.22 27.55 -1.81
N ALA A 138 -25.24 27.64 -0.95
CA ALA A 138 -26.26 28.69 -1.06
C ALA A 138 -25.65 30.10 -0.94
N GLN A 139 -24.56 30.22 -0.18
CA GLN A 139 -23.82 31.46 0.00
C GLN A 139 -23.15 31.93 -1.31
N ALA A 140 -22.70 31.01 -2.15
CA ALA A 140 -22.10 31.32 -3.45
C ALA A 140 -23.05 32.15 -4.33
N TYR A 141 -24.31 31.72 -4.45
CA TYR A 141 -25.32 32.44 -5.23
C TYR A 141 -25.60 33.84 -4.70
N GLU A 142 -25.56 34.01 -3.37
CA GLU A 142 -25.71 35.33 -2.77
C GLU A 142 -24.55 36.25 -3.16
N MET A 143 -23.32 35.74 -3.14
CA MET A 143 -22.12 36.51 -3.52
C MET A 143 -22.14 36.90 -4.99
N TRP A 144 -22.59 36.02 -5.87
CA TRP A 144 -22.73 36.31 -7.30
C TRP A 144 -23.79 37.37 -7.57
N ARG A 145 -24.98 37.25 -6.96
CA ARG A 145 -26.04 38.27 -7.07
C ARG A 145 -25.61 39.63 -6.54
N GLN A 146 -24.75 39.65 -5.53
CA GLN A 146 -24.19 40.88 -4.97
C GLN A 146 -23.00 41.43 -5.77
N GLY A 147 -22.56 40.74 -6.83
CA GLY A 147 -21.42 41.15 -7.66
C GLY A 147 -20.07 41.13 -6.92
N LYS A 148 -19.99 40.43 -5.78
CA LYS A 148 -18.75 40.32 -4.99
C LYS A 148 -17.70 39.44 -5.68
N MET A 149 -18.16 38.50 -6.51
CA MET A 149 -17.33 37.58 -7.25
C MET A 149 -17.93 37.28 -8.63
N LEU A 150 -17.08 36.97 -9.59
CA LEU A 150 -17.47 36.54 -10.92
C LEU A 150 -18.23 35.22 -10.83
N SER A 151 -19.45 35.17 -11.37
CA SER A 151 -20.22 33.93 -11.43
C SER A 151 -19.68 32.96 -12.50
N PRO A 152 -19.85 31.64 -12.32
CA PRO A 152 -19.46 30.63 -13.32
C PRO A 152 -20.02 30.93 -14.72
N ASN A 153 -21.26 31.41 -14.82
CA ASN A 153 -21.88 31.82 -16.08
C ASN A 153 -21.16 33.03 -16.71
N THR A 154 -20.77 34.02 -15.91
CA THR A 154 -20.06 35.18 -16.47
C THR A 154 -18.64 34.80 -16.90
N PHE A 155 -17.99 33.91 -16.14
CA PHE A 155 -16.67 33.37 -16.48
C PHE A 155 -16.72 32.55 -17.78
N ASN A 156 -17.61 31.56 -17.88
CA ASN A 156 -17.68 30.70 -19.06
C ASN A 156 -18.08 31.49 -20.32
N ARG A 157 -18.98 32.46 -20.22
CA ARG A 157 -19.38 33.33 -21.33
C ARG A 157 -18.19 34.16 -21.83
N ARG A 158 -17.37 34.66 -20.91
CA ARG A 158 -16.14 35.39 -21.25
C ARG A 158 -15.14 34.49 -21.96
N MET A 159 -14.92 33.28 -21.46
CA MET A 159 -14.02 32.30 -22.09
C MET A 159 -14.51 31.91 -23.48
N ARG A 160 -15.79 31.58 -23.64
CA ARG A 160 -16.40 31.23 -24.94
C ARG A 160 -16.32 32.37 -25.94
N ASN A 161 -16.55 33.61 -25.52
CA ASN A 161 -16.41 34.78 -26.39
C ASN A 161 -14.95 34.98 -26.85
N LEU A 162 -13.98 34.74 -25.98
CA LEU A 162 -12.56 34.78 -26.34
C LEU A 162 -12.22 33.66 -27.34
N THR A 163 -12.70 32.44 -27.08
CA THR A 163 -12.53 31.33 -28.02
C THR A 163 -13.10 31.66 -29.40
N GLN A 164 -14.32 32.20 -29.46
CA GLN A 164 -14.94 32.63 -30.73
C GLN A 164 -14.10 33.69 -31.45
N TYR A 165 -13.58 34.68 -30.73
CA TYR A 165 -12.72 35.72 -31.31
C TYR A 165 -11.46 35.15 -31.99
N TYR A 166 -10.84 34.13 -31.39
CA TYR A 166 -9.66 33.47 -31.98
C TYR A 166 -10.02 32.54 -33.14
N LEU A 167 -11.19 31.88 -33.08
CA LEU A 167 -11.72 31.10 -34.20
C LEU A 167 -11.97 31.97 -35.43
N ASP A 168 -12.59 33.14 -35.25
CA ASP A 168 -12.88 34.08 -36.34
C ASP A 168 -11.60 34.58 -37.04
N ARG A 169 -10.49 34.63 -36.29
CA ARG A 169 -9.16 35.00 -36.78
C ARG A 169 -8.33 33.84 -37.33
N LYS A 170 -8.91 32.63 -37.40
CA LYS A 170 -8.25 31.39 -37.84
C LYS A 170 -7.03 31.01 -36.99
N GLN A 171 -6.98 31.44 -35.73
CA GLN A 171 -5.95 31.04 -34.77
C GLN A 171 -6.44 29.81 -34.00
N ILE A 172 -6.47 28.67 -34.68
CA ILE A 172 -7.11 27.44 -34.18
C ILE A 172 -6.40 26.90 -32.93
N ASP A 173 -5.06 26.92 -32.90
CA ASP A 173 -4.29 26.41 -31.76
C ASP A 173 -4.65 27.13 -30.45
N LEU A 174 -4.77 28.47 -30.50
CA LEU A 174 -5.16 29.27 -29.33
C LEU A 174 -6.61 29.03 -28.93
N ALA A 175 -7.51 28.91 -29.91
CA ALA A 175 -8.91 28.62 -29.65
C ALA A 175 -9.10 27.23 -29.01
N GLU A 176 -8.34 26.23 -29.44
CA GLU A 176 -8.37 24.89 -28.86
C GLU A 176 -7.94 24.91 -27.39
N HIS A 177 -6.86 25.61 -27.06
CA HIS A 177 -6.42 25.75 -25.67
C HIS A 177 -7.47 26.48 -24.80
N LEU A 178 -8.08 27.54 -25.31
CA LEU A 178 -9.13 28.28 -24.59
C LEU A 178 -10.42 27.48 -24.41
N TYR A 179 -10.72 26.58 -25.35
CA TYR A 179 -11.87 25.69 -25.25
C TYR A 179 -11.76 24.74 -24.04
N HIS A 180 -10.56 24.20 -23.78
CA HIS A 180 -10.30 23.35 -22.61
C HIS A 180 -10.40 24.09 -21.27
N TYR A 181 -10.38 25.43 -21.30
CA TYR A 181 -10.53 26.25 -20.09
C TYR A 181 -11.99 26.44 -19.64
N ASP A 182 -12.96 25.92 -20.39
CA ASP A 182 -14.37 25.87 -19.99
C ASP A 182 -14.65 24.68 -19.06
N SER A 183 -14.02 24.66 -17.87
CA SER A 183 -14.19 23.67 -16.78
C SER A 183 -14.24 24.32 -15.39
N VAL A 184 -14.92 23.67 -14.43
CA VAL A 184 -14.97 24.14 -13.02
C VAL A 184 -13.57 24.23 -12.41
N SER A 185 -12.68 23.30 -12.76
CA SER A 185 -11.31 23.27 -12.24
C SER A 185 -10.53 24.54 -12.62
N ILE A 186 -10.73 25.06 -13.83
CA ILE A 186 -10.07 26.29 -14.28
C ILE A 186 -10.71 27.51 -13.65
N TYR A 187 -12.04 27.52 -13.49
CA TYR A 187 -12.71 28.55 -12.70
C TYR A 187 -12.16 28.61 -11.27
N TYR A 188 -11.99 27.46 -10.61
CA TYR A 188 -11.38 27.36 -9.28
C TYR A 188 -9.95 27.96 -9.23
N GLN A 189 -9.11 27.67 -10.23
CA GLN A 189 -7.74 28.21 -10.31
C GLN A 189 -7.68 29.73 -10.47
N ASN A 190 -8.75 30.36 -10.97
CA ASN A 190 -8.84 31.81 -11.18
C ASN A 190 -9.47 32.56 -9.98
N ILE A 191 -9.72 31.86 -8.88
CA ILE A 191 -10.32 32.42 -7.66
C ILE A 191 -9.30 32.39 -6.53
N LEU A 192 -9.36 33.39 -5.64
CA LEU A 192 -8.54 33.41 -4.43
C LEU A 192 -8.91 32.24 -3.52
N THR A 193 -7.92 31.62 -2.88
CA THR A 193 -8.13 30.46 -2.00
C THR A 193 -9.19 30.70 -0.92
N GLU A 194 -9.18 31.88 -0.29
CA GLU A 194 -10.16 32.25 0.73
C GLU A 194 -11.59 32.29 0.20
N ASP A 195 -11.78 32.79 -1.02
CA ASP A 195 -13.09 32.86 -1.64
C ASP A 195 -13.54 31.50 -2.16
N ALA A 196 -12.62 30.65 -2.63
CA ALA A 196 -12.95 29.28 -2.99
C ALA A 196 -13.55 28.52 -1.79
N TYR A 197 -12.99 28.70 -0.58
CA TYR A 197 -13.57 28.15 0.64
C TYR A 197 -14.97 28.69 0.94
N ARG A 198 -15.26 29.94 0.61
CA ARG A 198 -16.56 30.58 0.84
C ARG A 198 -17.62 30.19 -0.19
N LEU A 199 -17.20 29.86 -1.41
CA LEU A 199 -18.07 29.36 -2.46
C LEU A 199 -18.50 27.91 -2.22
N GLY A 200 -17.64 27.11 -1.58
CA GLY A 200 -17.90 25.71 -1.28
C GLY A 200 -18.89 25.51 -0.11
N HIS A 201 -19.28 24.25 0.10
CA HIS A 201 -20.14 23.84 1.21
C HIS A 201 -19.44 23.91 2.57
N ASN A 202 -20.18 24.31 3.62
CA ASN A 202 -19.71 24.27 5.01
C ASN A 202 -20.12 22.95 5.69
N THR A 203 -19.67 22.71 6.93
CA THR A 203 -20.01 21.54 7.75
C THR A 203 -21.51 21.38 8.02
N SER A 204 -22.31 22.43 7.82
CA SER A 204 -23.77 22.41 7.88
C SER A 204 -24.44 21.48 6.85
N ILE A 205 -23.68 20.88 5.93
CA ILE A 205 -24.19 19.82 5.04
C ILE A 205 -24.54 18.55 5.80
N PHE A 206 -23.87 18.28 6.92
CA PHE A 206 -24.17 17.12 7.74
C PHE A 206 -25.36 17.47 8.62
N LEU A 207 -26.52 16.93 8.26
CA LEU A 207 -27.79 17.23 8.92
C LEU A 207 -27.92 16.48 10.24
N ASN A 208 -27.44 15.24 10.29
CA ASN A 208 -27.41 14.38 11.47
C ASN A 208 -26.26 13.38 11.33
N CYS A 209 -25.62 13.03 12.45
CA CYS A 209 -24.69 11.90 12.54
C CYS A 209 -25.11 10.96 13.66
N ILE A 210 -24.85 9.68 13.43
CA ILE A 210 -25.19 8.60 14.34
C ILE A 210 -23.98 7.70 14.46
N ARG A 211 -23.42 7.59 15.67
CA ARG A 211 -22.31 6.71 15.99
C ARG A 211 -22.80 5.58 16.88
N ARG A 212 -22.40 4.35 16.56
CA ARG A 212 -22.59 3.19 17.44
C ARG A 212 -21.26 2.77 18.04
N VAL A 213 -21.23 2.71 19.36
CA VAL A 213 -20.09 2.24 20.14
C VAL A 213 -20.55 1.06 20.98
N LYS A 214 -20.22 -0.16 20.57
CA LYS A 214 -20.70 -1.40 21.18
C LYS A 214 -22.24 -1.45 21.20
N GLN A 215 -22.83 -1.26 22.38
CA GLN A 215 -24.28 -1.25 22.59
C GLN A 215 -24.85 0.16 22.76
N SER A 216 -24.01 1.19 22.80
CA SER A 216 -24.42 2.58 22.91
C SER A 216 -24.64 3.19 21.52
N LEU A 217 -25.65 4.06 21.43
CA LEU A 217 -25.96 4.84 20.24
C LEU A 217 -25.88 6.32 20.61
N GLU A 218 -24.99 7.04 19.93
CA GLU A 218 -24.82 8.48 20.04
C GLU A 218 -25.42 9.13 18.79
N ILE A 219 -26.33 10.09 18.97
CA ILE A 219 -27.01 10.80 17.89
C ILE A 219 -26.80 12.29 18.12
N GLU A 220 -26.25 12.97 17.12
CA GLU A 220 -26.02 14.41 17.16
C GLU A 220 -26.53 15.07 15.88
N ASP A 221 -27.28 16.16 16.05
CA ASP A 221 -27.74 16.99 14.94
C ASP A 221 -26.57 17.80 14.35
N ASP A 222 -25.66 18.28 15.20
CA ASP A 222 -24.44 18.97 14.79
C ASP A 222 -23.24 18.02 14.84
N CYS A 223 -22.84 17.54 13.66
CA CYS A 223 -21.80 16.54 13.52
C CYS A 223 -20.41 17.03 13.96
N THR A 224 -20.22 18.34 14.15
CA THR A 224 -18.97 18.88 14.70
C THR A 224 -18.80 18.61 16.20
N ARG A 225 -19.90 18.25 16.89
CA ARG A 225 -19.94 17.97 18.33
C ARG A 225 -19.85 16.49 18.66
N LEU A 226 -19.85 15.62 17.65
CA LEU A 226 -19.77 14.18 17.83
C LEU A 226 -18.50 13.81 18.61
N GLU A 227 -18.66 13.13 19.74
CA GLU A 227 -17.54 12.71 20.57
C GLU A 227 -16.63 11.72 19.81
N GLY A 228 -15.33 11.79 20.06
CA GLY A 228 -14.34 10.91 19.42
C GLY A 228 -14.08 11.14 17.93
N PHE A 229 -14.81 12.06 17.27
CA PHE A 229 -14.62 12.39 15.85
C PHE A 229 -14.29 13.86 15.65
N GLN A 230 -13.53 14.15 14.60
CA GLN A 230 -13.28 15.50 14.12
C GLN A 230 -13.60 15.61 12.63
N ILE A 231 -14.04 16.80 12.22
CA ILE A 231 -14.29 17.11 10.82
C ILE A 231 -13.18 18.00 10.30
N ARG A 232 -12.41 17.48 9.35
CA ARG A 232 -11.36 18.20 8.64
C ARG A 232 -11.86 18.64 7.26
N GLN A 233 -11.86 19.95 7.03
CA GLN A 233 -12.18 20.51 5.73
C GLN A 233 -10.91 20.68 4.88
N PHE A 234 -11.00 20.39 3.59
CA PHE A 234 -9.98 20.72 2.61
C PHE A 234 -10.62 21.14 1.29
N SER A 235 -9.90 21.91 0.50
CA SER A 235 -10.37 22.36 -0.82
C SER A 235 -9.88 21.46 -1.95
N HIS A 236 -10.75 21.17 -2.89
CA HIS A 236 -10.54 20.35 -4.08
C HIS A 236 -10.95 21.13 -5.34
N HIS A 237 -10.14 21.09 -6.39
CA HIS A 237 -10.36 21.91 -7.59
C HIS A 237 -11.70 21.63 -8.32
N THR A 238 -12.21 20.39 -8.25
CA THR A 238 -13.51 20.00 -8.86
C THR A 238 -14.72 20.13 -7.93
N PHE A 239 -14.52 19.95 -6.62
CA PHE A 239 -15.61 19.80 -5.65
C PHE A 239 -15.65 20.93 -4.62
N PHE A 240 -14.70 21.86 -4.70
CA PHE A 240 -14.48 22.92 -3.73
C PHE A 240 -14.29 22.30 -2.34
N ASN A 241 -15.16 22.57 -1.38
CA ASN A 241 -14.98 22.07 -0.02
C ASN A 241 -15.38 20.59 0.09
N CYS A 242 -14.40 19.76 0.45
CA CYS A 242 -14.61 18.40 0.90
C CYS A 242 -14.37 18.32 2.41
N HIS A 243 -15.08 17.40 3.05
CA HIS A 243 -15.07 17.22 4.49
C HIS A 243 -14.70 15.78 4.83
N THR A 244 -13.72 15.60 5.71
CA THR A 244 -13.29 14.28 6.19
C THR A 244 -13.67 14.13 7.65
N LEU A 245 -14.51 13.15 7.95
CA LEU A 245 -14.82 12.73 9.30
C LEU A 245 -13.84 11.64 9.69
N GLU A 246 -13.00 11.92 10.66
CA GLU A 246 -11.98 10.98 11.14
C GLU A 246 -12.03 10.82 12.66
N PRO A 247 -11.76 9.61 13.18
CA PRO A 247 -11.59 9.42 14.61
C PRO A 247 -10.43 10.27 15.12
N LYS A 248 -10.57 10.88 16.30
CA LYS A 248 -9.52 11.70 16.93
C LYS A 248 -8.34 10.83 17.39
N ASP A 249 -8.66 9.67 17.96
CA ASP A 249 -7.71 8.73 18.53
C ASP A 249 -7.93 7.32 17.98
N GLN A 250 -6.88 6.50 18.01
CA GLN A 250 -6.96 5.07 17.67
C GLN A 250 -8.01 4.33 18.52
N LYS A 251 -8.19 4.74 19.79
CA LYS A 251 -9.20 4.18 20.68
C LYS A 251 -10.62 4.42 20.17
N ASP A 252 -10.90 5.60 19.63
CA ASP A 252 -12.21 5.92 19.07
C ASP A 252 -12.46 5.18 17.76
N ALA A 253 -11.40 5.00 16.96
CA ALA A 253 -11.46 4.17 15.76
C ALA A 253 -11.78 2.71 16.10
N GLU A 254 -11.12 2.14 17.11
CA GLU A 254 -11.36 0.77 17.57
C GLU A 254 -12.68 0.62 18.34
N ALA A 255 -13.22 1.67 18.96
CA ALA A 255 -14.48 1.56 19.70
C ALA A 255 -15.72 1.66 18.79
N THR A 256 -15.58 2.21 17.59
CA THR A 256 -16.71 2.54 16.71
C THR A 256 -17.06 1.37 15.79
N ASP A 257 -18.30 0.89 15.89
CA ASP A 257 -18.80 -0.21 15.06
C ASP A 257 -19.54 0.29 13.80
N MET A 258 -20.22 1.44 13.91
CA MET A 258 -20.98 2.03 12.82
C MET A 258 -20.98 3.56 12.95
N LEU A 259 -20.86 4.23 11.79
CA LEU A 259 -21.13 5.64 11.64
C LEU A 259 -22.13 5.82 10.49
N ALA A 260 -23.26 6.47 10.75
CA ALA A 260 -24.24 6.84 9.75
C ALA A 260 -24.33 8.38 9.67
N LEU A 261 -24.32 8.90 8.44
CA LEU A 261 -24.35 10.33 8.15
C LEU A 261 -25.54 10.64 7.26
N ILE A 262 -26.33 11.63 7.66
CA ILE A 262 -27.39 12.19 6.83
C ILE A 262 -26.85 13.49 6.25
N VAL A 263 -26.66 13.52 4.93
CA VAL A 263 -26.01 14.64 4.22
C VAL A 263 -27.02 15.35 3.33
N SER A 264 -27.10 16.68 3.44
CA SER A 264 -27.90 17.54 2.57
C SER A 264 -27.28 17.63 1.19
N LEU A 265 -28.07 17.48 0.12
CA LEU A 265 -27.58 17.59 -1.26
C LEU A 265 -27.18 19.02 -1.69
N GLY A 266 -27.40 20.02 -0.82
CA GLY A 266 -27.15 21.42 -1.12
C GLY A 266 -28.32 22.11 -1.84
N PRO A 267 -28.16 23.39 -2.23
CA PRO A 267 -29.20 24.12 -2.93
C PRO A 267 -29.41 23.58 -4.34
N LYS A 268 -30.63 23.72 -4.85
CA LYS A 268 -30.92 23.41 -6.25
C LYS A 268 -30.18 24.41 -7.16
N PRO A 269 -29.45 23.95 -8.20
CA PRO A 269 -28.73 24.83 -9.10
C PRO A 269 -29.63 25.76 -9.89
N ASP A 270 -29.25 27.05 -9.95
CA ASP A 270 -29.91 28.06 -10.78
C ASP A 270 -29.18 28.21 -12.12
N TYR A 271 -29.55 27.32 -13.06
CA TYR A 271 -28.97 27.28 -14.40
C TYR A 271 -29.36 28.45 -15.32
N ARG A 272 -30.25 29.34 -14.87
CA ARG A 272 -30.77 30.42 -15.73
C ARG A 272 -30.01 31.73 -15.57
N SER A 273 -29.47 32.00 -14.39
CA SER A 273 -28.93 33.31 -14.03
C SER A 273 -27.43 33.26 -13.76
N GLU A 274 -27.02 32.53 -12.72
CA GLU A 274 -25.65 32.60 -12.18
C GLU A 274 -24.78 31.40 -12.55
N GLU A 275 -25.39 30.24 -12.74
CA GLU A 275 -24.69 29.02 -13.10
C GLU A 275 -25.04 28.60 -14.53
N GLN A 276 -24.04 28.18 -15.28
CA GLN A 276 -24.25 27.46 -16.52
C GLN A 276 -23.24 26.31 -16.55
N ALA A 277 -23.65 25.16 -17.09
CA ALA A 277 -22.77 24.02 -17.21
C ALA A 277 -21.50 24.40 -18.00
N PHE A 278 -20.36 24.12 -17.39
CA PHE A 278 -19.08 24.10 -18.08
C PHE A 278 -19.10 22.97 -19.09
N LEU A 279 -18.60 23.25 -20.29
CA LEU A 279 -18.78 22.35 -21.43
C LEU A 279 -18.05 21.02 -21.24
N ILE A 280 -16.83 21.06 -20.70
CA ILE A 280 -16.03 19.85 -20.44
C ILE A 280 -16.68 19.01 -19.33
N ASP A 281 -17.15 19.66 -18.27
CA ASP A 281 -17.78 19.01 -17.13
C ASP A 281 -19.11 18.32 -17.48
N LEU A 282 -19.78 18.76 -18.54
CA LEU A 282 -20.99 18.11 -19.06
C LEU A 282 -20.67 16.72 -19.63
N PHE A 283 -19.49 16.55 -20.24
CA PHE A 283 -19.05 15.26 -20.78
C PHE A 283 -18.40 14.37 -19.72
N GLU A 284 -17.66 14.93 -18.76
CA GLU A 284 -16.99 14.14 -17.72
C GLU A 284 -17.93 13.66 -16.61
N MET A 285 -18.90 14.49 -16.22
CA MET A 285 -19.73 14.25 -15.04
C MET A 285 -21.24 14.19 -15.35
N ALA A 286 -21.63 14.21 -16.62
CA ALA A 286 -23.02 14.32 -17.07
C ALA A 286 -23.80 15.49 -16.41
N ARG A 287 -23.09 16.54 -15.97
CA ARG A 287 -23.69 17.71 -15.32
C ARG A 287 -24.40 18.58 -16.36
N GLY A 288 -25.69 18.86 -16.14
CA GLY A 288 -26.46 19.76 -17.01
C GLY A 288 -27.32 19.07 -18.09
N LEU A 289 -27.36 17.74 -18.13
CA LEU A 289 -28.39 16.99 -18.88
C LEU A 289 -29.59 16.73 -17.95
N ARG A 290 -30.39 17.77 -17.71
CA ARG A 290 -31.72 17.65 -17.08
C ARG A 290 -32.71 18.60 -17.70
#